data_AF-A0A167C4Y2-F1
#
_entry.id   AF-A0A167C4Y2-F1
#
_cell.length_a   1.000
_cell.length_b   1.000
_cell.length_c   1.000
_cell.angle_alpha   90.00
_cell.angle_beta   90.00
_cell.angle_gamma   90.00
#
_symmetry.space_group_name_H-M   'P 1'
#
loop_
_entity.id
_entity.type
_entity.pdbx_description
1 polymer ?
#
loop_
_entity_poly.entity_id
_entity_poly.type
_entity_poly.pdbx_seq_one_letter_code
_entity_poly.pdbx_strand_id
1 'polypeptide(L)'
;MAKTKAEVIPLNEREISTGELAAIVGKSARWIRQLTSDGTLKQVARGKYILGDSIKTYVEYSSGGKENDGKPRLVDHKTEHERIKMEMAQLDLDEMRGNLHTTEDVQEAWGDLIVEFRKRLSALPTRLSSELSYLTDPKEIRLLMSEEITSALLNLSDYDPLNGGDRNDEGAEEADS
;
A
#
# COMPACT_ATOMS: atom_id res chain seq x y z
N MET A 1 37.43 66.70 -5.37
CA MET A 1 36.38 65.76 -4.92
C MET A 1 36.38 64.57 -5.88
N ALA A 2 36.94 63.43 -5.47
CA ALA A 2 36.96 62.23 -6.29
C ALA A 2 35.67 61.44 -6.04
N LYS A 3 34.86 61.24 -7.09
CA LYS A 3 33.72 60.31 -7.04
C LYS A 3 34.27 58.89 -7.05
N THR A 4 34.12 58.18 -5.95
CA THR A 4 34.50 56.77 -5.80
C THR A 4 33.70 55.94 -6.79
N LYS A 5 34.40 55.25 -7.68
CA LYS A 5 33.87 54.29 -8.63
C LYS A 5 33.33 53.11 -7.83
N ALA A 6 32.00 52.92 -7.80
CA ALA A 6 31.40 51.75 -7.17
C ALA A 6 31.87 50.51 -7.93
N GLU A 7 32.71 49.68 -7.29
CA GLU A 7 33.07 48.38 -7.84
C GLU A 7 31.80 47.55 -8.02
N VAL A 8 31.56 47.13 -9.27
CA VAL A 8 30.43 46.27 -9.61
C VAL A 8 30.77 44.87 -9.13
N ILE A 9 30.37 44.55 -7.90
CA ILE A 9 30.52 43.20 -7.34
C ILE A 9 29.59 42.26 -8.14
N PRO A 10 30.10 41.16 -8.69
CA PRO A 10 29.28 40.21 -9.42
C PRO A 10 28.24 39.57 -8.48
N LEU A 11 27.04 39.31 -9.01
CA LEU A 11 25.86 38.98 -8.20
C LEU A 11 26.06 37.73 -7.32
N ASN A 12 26.88 36.80 -7.78
CA ASN A 12 27.24 35.55 -7.10
C ASN A 12 28.02 35.76 -5.80
N GLU A 13 28.88 36.79 -5.73
CA GLU A 13 29.75 37.08 -4.57
C GLU A 13 29.12 38.06 -3.60
N ARG A 14 27.92 38.56 -3.92
CA ARG A 14 27.22 39.54 -3.09
C ARG A 14 26.83 38.93 -1.74
N GLU A 15 27.19 39.63 -0.67
CA GLU A 15 26.69 39.35 0.66
C GLU A 15 25.22 39.75 0.76
N ILE A 16 24.39 38.82 1.23
CA ILE A 16 22.97 39.03 1.48
C ILE A 16 22.60 38.63 2.91
N SER A 17 21.58 39.30 3.43
CA SER A 17 21.04 39.02 4.76
C SER A 17 20.18 37.75 4.77
N THR A 18 19.93 37.23 5.98
CA THR A 18 19.03 36.09 6.18
C THR A 18 17.63 36.31 5.60
N GLY A 19 17.11 37.55 5.68
CA GLY A 19 15.78 37.90 5.17
C GLY A 19 15.73 37.94 3.65
N GLU A 20 16.77 38.48 3.01
CA GLU A 20 16.89 38.48 1.55
C GLU A 20 17.07 37.07 1.00
N LEU A 21 17.90 36.23 1.65
CA LEU A 21 18.05 34.82 1.26
C LEU A 21 16.73 34.07 1.36
N ALA A 22 15.98 34.29 2.44
CA ALA A 22 14.67 33.69 2.66
C ALA A 22 13.68 34.08 1.55
N ALA A 23 13.66 35.36 1.15
CA ALA A 23 12.80 35.86 0.08
C ALA A 23 13.18 35.27 -1.29
N ILE A 24 14.48 35.18 -1.61
CA ILE A 24 14.97 34.65 -2.88
C ILE A 24 14.65 33.15 -3.02
N VAL A 25 14.82 32.39 -1.93
CA VAL A 25 14.59 30.94 -1.91
C VAL A 25 13.10 30.60 -1.71
N GLY A 26 12.25 31.58 -1.37
CA GLY A 26 10.83 31.37 -1.12
C GLY A 26 10.54 30.59 0.17
N LYS A 27 11.38 30.77 1.20
CA LYS A 27 11.26 30.09 2.50
C LYS A 27 11.25 31.09 3.65
N SER A 28 10.97 30.62 4.87
CA SER A 28 10.94 31.51 6.04
C SER A 28 12.35 31.80 6.57
N ALA A 29 12.55 32.98 7.19
CA ALA A 29 13.82 33.32 7.84
C ALA A 29 14.14 32.38 9.02
N ARG A 30 13.14 31.75 9.65
CA ARG A 30 13.35 30.70 10.66
C ARG A 30 14.00 29.47 10.05
N TRP A 31 13.54 29.07 8.87
CA TRP A 31 14.06 27.93 8.14
C TRP A 31 15.52 28.13 7.68
N ILE A 32 15.88 29.33 7.22
CA ILE A 32 17.28 29.66 6.89
C ILE A 32 18.20 29.56 8.12
N ARG A 33 17.74 30.03 9.29
CA ARG A 33 18.50 29.90 10.54
C ARG A 33 18.66 28.44 10.96
N GLN A 34 17.63 27.61 10.77
CA GLN A 34 17.71 26.18 11.01
C GLN A 34 18.78 25.51 10.13
N LEU A 35 18.75 25.74 8.82
CA LEU A 35 19.77 25.21 7.90
C LEU A 35 21.20 25.68 8.20
N THR A 36 21.33 26.85 8.81
CA THR A 36 22.63 27.32 9.29
C THR A 36 23.07 26.58 10.54
N SER A 37 22.15 26.35 11.49
CA SER A 37 22.39 25.57 12.70
C SER A 37 22.75 24.12 12.37
N ASP A 38 22.12 23.56 11.33
CA ASP A 38 22.38 22.21 10.84
C ASP A 38 23.69 22.13 10.02
N GLY A 39 24.44 23.23 9.89
CA GLY A 39 25.73 23.30 9.20
C GLY A 39 25.63 23.23 7.67
N THR A 40 24.41 23.22 7.12
CA THR A 40 24.18 23.14 5.67
C THR A 40 24.52 24.46 4.99
N LEU A 41 24.00 25.59 5.49
CA LEU A 41 24.34 26.93 4.98
C LEU A 41 25.52 27.53 5.74
N LYS A 42 26.51 28.06 5.00
CA LYS A 42 27.69 28.72 5.58
C LYS A 42 27.48 30.22 5.69
N GLN A 43 27.61 30.75 6.91
CA GLN A 43 27.64 32.19 7.15
C GLN A 43 29.06 32.74 6.98
N VAL A 44 29.18 33.89 6.32
CA VAL A 44 30.45 34.63 6.24
C VAL A 44 30.59 35.57 7.43
N ALA A 45 29.46 36.11 7.91
CA ALA A 45 29.36 36.88 9.14
C ALA A 45 27.98 36.66 9.76
N ARG A 46 27.78 37.12 10.99
CA ARG A 46 26.52 36.91 11.73
C ARG A 46 25.31 37.36 10.91
N GLY A 47 24.51 36.40 10.46
CA GLY A 47 23.29 36.64 9.67
C GLY A 47 23.50 37.04 8.21
N LYS A 48 24.73 36.92 7.69
CA LYS A 48 25.11 37.22 6.31
C LYS A 48 25.64 35.99 5.56
N TYR A 49 25.29 35.90 4.29
CA TYR A 49 25.62 34.78 3.42
C TYR A 49 26.06 35.26 2.04
N ILE A 50 26.90 34.50 1.36
CA ILE A 50 27.20 34.71 -0.06
C ILE A 50 26.04 34.15 -0.89
N LEU A 51 25.47 34.97 -1.77
CA LEU A 51 24.29 34.61 -2.57
C LEU A 51 24.53 33.34 -3.41
N GLY A 52 25.63 33.30 -4.17
CA GLY A 52 25.95 32.20 -5.08
C GLY A 52 26.11 30.86 -4.35
N ASP A 53 26.89 30.85 -3.27
CA ASP A 53 27.10 29.66 -2.45
C ASP A 53 25.81 29.19 -1.80
N SER A 54 25.01 30.11 -1.27
CA SER A 54 23.76 29.78 -0.58
C SER A 54 22.72 29.19 -1.53
N ILE A 55 22.58 29.74 -2.74
CA ILE A 55 21.68 29.19 -3.75
C ILE A 55 22.18 27.82 -4.21
N LYS A 56 23.48 27.64 -4.44
CA LYS A 56 24.03 26.36 -4.87
C LYS A 56 23.79 25.28 -3.82
N THR A 57 24.07 25.57 -2.55
CA THR A 57 23.76 24.69 -1.43
C THR A 57 22.27 24.43 -1.29
N TYR A 58 21.42 25.42 -1.54
CA TYR A 58 19.97 25.22 -1.52
C TYR A 58 19.50 24.28 -2.64
N VAL A 59 20.00 24.46 -3.86
CA VAL A 59 19.70 23.56 -4.99
C VAL A 59 20.19 22.15 -4.66
N GLU A 60 21.40 22.00 -4.14
CA GLU A 60 21.93 20.71 -3.67
C GLU A 60 21.05 20.09 -2.59
N TYR A 61 20.63 20.86 -1.57
CA TYR A 61 19.75 20.40 -0.51
C TYR A 61 18.37 19.98 -1.03
N SER A 62 17.77 20.80 -1.91
CA SER A 62 16.47 20.52 -2.52
C SER A 62 16.51 19.33 -3.48
N SER A 63 17.68 19.05 -4.07
CA SER A 63 17.92 17.92 -4.96
C SER A 63 18.32 16.64 -4.21
N GLY A 64 18.51 16.71 -2.89
CA GLY A 64 18.85 15.55 -2.05
C GLY A 64 20.36 15.29 -1.86
N GLY A 65 21.23 16.26 -2.14
CA GLY A 65 22.69 16.18 -1.95
C GLY A 65 23.48 16.22 -3.25
N LYS A 66 24.82 16.20 -3.14
CA LYS A 66 25.72 16.08 -4.30
C LYS A 66 25.49 14.75 -4.99
N GLU A 67 25.66 14.72 -6.31
CA GLU A 67 25.52 13.56 -7.21
C GLU A 67 26.31 12.30 -6.79
N ASN A 68 27.18 12.38 -5.77
CA ASN A 68 28.18 11.37 -5.42
C ASN A 68 28.18 10.88 -3.95
N ASP A 69 27.24 11.30 -3.10
CA ASP A 69 27.21 10.86 -1.69
C ASP A 69 26.02 9.91 -1.50
N GLY A 70 26.26 8.60 -1.52
CA GLY A 70 25.26 7.51 -1.48
C GLY A 70 24.45 7.40 -0.18
N LYS A 71 23.92 8.52 0.32
CA LYS A 71 23.02 8.60 1.47
C LYS A 71 21.56 8.68 0.99
N PRO A 72 20.61 8.02 1.69
CA PRO A 72 19.19 8.03 1.32
C PRO A 72 18.64 9.46 1.27
N ARG A 73 17.96 9.84 0.18
CA ARG A 73 17.49 11.22 -0.01
C ARG A 73 16.16 11.41 0.76
N LEU A 74 15.93 12.61 1.27
CA LEU A 74 14.65 12.98 1.90
C LEU A 74 13.46 12.87 0.91
N VAL A 75 13.74 13.07 -0.38
CA VAL A 75 12.79 12.84 -1.47
C VAL A 75 12.48 11.34 -1.60
N ASP A 76 13.47 10.47 -1.44
CA ASP A 76 13.28 9.01 -1.51
C ASP A 76 12.43 8.51 -0.34
N HIS A 77 12.69 8.99 0.88
CA HIS A 77 11.87 8.63 2.05
C HIS A 77 10.43 9.14 1.97
N LYS A 78 10.20 10.35 1.43
CA LYS A 78 8.83 10.87 1.21
C LYS A 78 8.10 10.09 0.12
N THR A 79 8.79 9.74 -0.96
CA THR A 79 8.22 8.97 -2.07
C THR A 79 7.85 7.56 -1.60
N GLU A 80 8.71 6.91 -0.82
CA GLU A 80 8.40 5.57 -0.29
C GLU A 80 7.26 5.62 0.75
N HIS A 81 7.24 6.63 1.61
CA HIS A 81 6.14 6.80 2.57
C HIS A 81 4.80 7.12 1.88
N GLU A 82 4.81 7.90 0.80
CA GLU A 82 3.62 8.10 -0.04
C GLU A 82 3.21 6.81 -0.75
N ARG A 83 4.16 6.01 -1.23
CA ARG A 83 3.89 4.69 -1.84
C ARG A 83 3.21 3.74 -0.86
N ILE A 84 3.76 3.61 0.35
CA ILE A 84 3.19 2.76 1.41
C ILE A 84 1.80 3.25 1.80
N LYS A 85 1.59 4.56 1.90
CA LYS A 85 0.29 5.13 2.23
C LYS A 85 -0.76 4.87 1.15
N MET A 86 -0.36 4.91 -0.13
CA MET A 86 -1.24 4.52 -1.24
C MET A 86 -1.57 3.02 -1.20
N GLU A 87 -0.60 2.17 -0.92
CA GLU A 87 -0.79 0.72 -0.81
C GLU A 87 -1.73 0.36 0.36
N MET A 88 -1.56 1.00 1.51
CA MET A 88 -2.45 0.84 2.66
C MET A 88 -3.87 1.34 2.36
N ALA A 89 -4.02 2.50 1.73
CA ALA A 89 -5.33 3.01 1.33
C ALA A 89 -6.02 2.12 0.29
N GLN A 90 -5.25 1.43 -0.57
CA GLN A 90 -5.79 0.46 -1.51
C GLN A 90 -6.28 -0.81 -0.79
N LEU A 91 -5.51 -1.32 0.17
CA LEU A 91 -5.92 -2.45 1.00
C LEU A 91 -7.18 -2.13 1.82
N ASP A 92 -7.24 -0.97 2.47
CA ASP A 92 -8.44 -0.52 3.20
C ASP A 92 -9.67 -0.40 2.29
N LEU A 93 -9.46 0.04 1.04
CA LEU A 93 -10.53 0.15 0.05
C LEU A 93 -11.02 -1.23 -0.42
N ASP A 94 -10.11 -2.18 -0.57
CA ASP A 94 -10.44 -3.57 -0.92
C ASP A 94 -11.09 -4.32 0.24
N GLU A 95 -10.73 -4.01 1.49
CA GLU A 95 -11.43 -4.45 2.72
C GLU A 95 -12.86 -3.90 2.77
N MET A 96 -13.04 -2.58 2.56
CA MET A 96 -14.38 -1.97 2.50
C MET A 96 -15.26 -2.53 1.38
N ARG A 97 -14.65 -3.10 0.33
CA ARG A 97 -15.35 -3.79 -0.76
C ARG A 97 -15.65 -5.26 -0.47
N GLY A 98 -15.19 -5.80 0.66
CA GLY A 98 -15.38 -7.19 1.04
C GLY A 98 -14.52 -8.18 0.26
N ASN A 99 -13.42 -7.73 -0.35
CA ASN A 99 -12.56 -8.56 -1.21
C ASN A 99 -11.28 -9.05 -0.50
N LEU A 100 -11.05 -8.64 0.74
CA LEU A 100 -9.94 -9.17 1.54
C LEU A 100 -10.45 -10.36 2.37
N HIS A 101 -10.01 -11.55 2.01
CA HIS A 101 -10.10 -12.73 2.87
C HIS A 101 -8.71 -13.03 3.40
N THR A 102 -8.60 -13.36 4.69
CA THR A 102 -7.32 -13.85 5.21
C THR A 102 -7.02 -15.22 4.59
N THR A 103 -5.74 -15.61 4.58
CA THR A 103 -5.35 -16.95 4.11
C THR A 103 -6.05 -18.05 4.91
N GLU A 104 -6.35 -17.79 6.19
CA GLU A 104 -7.05 -18.70 7.08
C GLU A 104 -8.53 -18.85 6.70
N ASP A 105 -9.23 -17.75 6.44
CA ASP A 105 -10.63 -17.76 5.97
C ASP A 105 -10.77 -18.56 4.67
N VAL A 106 -9.83 -18.39 3.74
CA VAL A 106 -9.79 -19.14 2.49
C VAL A 106 -9.61 -20.63 2.80
N GLN A 107 -8.65 -21.01 3.65
CA GLN A 107 -8.40 -22.42 3.98
C GLN A 107 -9.61 -23.11 4.61
N GLU A 108 -10.30 -22.44 5.54
CA GLU A 108 -11.52 -22.95 6.16
C GLU A 108 -12.65 -23.12 5.14
N ALA A 109 -12.88 -22.10 4.31
CA ALA A 109 -13.86 -22.12 3.23
C ALA A 109 -13.63 -23.28 2.24
N TRP A 110 -12.38 -23.54 1.85
CA TRP A 110 -12.03 -24.70 1.01
C TRP A 110 -12.26 -26.03 1.74
N GLY A 111 -11.98 -26.09 3.05
CA GLY A 111 -12.24 -27.25 3.89
C GLY A 111 -13.72 -27.62 3.91
N ASP A 112 -14.58 -26.63 4.17
CA ASP A 112 -16.03 -26.79 4.19
C ASP A 112 -16.60 -27.23 2.84
N LEU A 113 -16.11 -26.64 1.75
CA LEU A 113 -16.49 -27.01 0.39
C LEU A 113 -16.17 -28.49 0.10
N ILE A 114 -14.98 -28.97 0.52
CA ILE A 114 -14.57 -30.37 0.33
C ILE A 114 -15.41 -31.32 1.19
N VAL A 115 -15.74 -30.94 2.42
CA VAL A 115 -16.59 -31.74 3.31
C VAL A 115 -17.99 -31.91 2.74
N GLU A 116 -18.61 -30.81 2.30
CA GLU A 116 -19.95 -30.84 1.71
C GLU A 116 -19.95 -31.60 0.37
N PHE A 117 -18.91 -31.43 -0.46
CA PHE A 117 -18.74 -32.21 -1.68
C PHE A 117 -18.68 -33.71 -1.40
N ARG A 118 -17.85 -34.14 -0.44
CA ARG A 118 -17.72 -35.54 -0.06
C ARG A 118 -19.05 -36.11 0.42
N LYS A 119 -19.79 -35.37 1.25
CA LYS A 119 -21.10 -35.78 1.76
C LYS A 119 -22.10 -36.00 0.62
N ARG A 120 -22.15 -35.09 -0.36
CA ARG A 120 -23.05 -35.20 -1.52
C ARG A 120 -22.71 -36.37 -2.42
N LEU A 121 -21.43 -36.52 -2.80
CA LEU A 121 -21.00 -37.67 -3.60
C LEU A 121 -21.28 -39.00 -2.90
N SER A 122 -21.12 -39.05 -1.57
CA SER A 122 -21.39 -40.27 -0.79
C SER A 122 -22.89 -40.61 -0.74
N ALA A 123 -23.78 -39.62 -0.90
CA ALA A 123 -25.22 -39.82 -0.94
C ALA A 123 -25.75 -40.29 -2.31
N LEU A 124 -25.00 -40.03 -3.40
CA LEU A 124 -25.42 -40.37 -4.76
C LEU A 124 -25.69 -41.87 -4.97
N PRO A 125 -24.83 -42.82 -4.54
CA PRO A 125 -25.08 -44.23 -4.73
C PRO A 125 -26.35 -44.71 -4.02
N THR A 126 -26.62 -44.19 -2.82
CA THR A 126 -27.82 -44.53 -2.06
C THR A 126 -29.08 -44.02 -2.74
N ARG A 127 -29.06 -42.80 -3.30
CA ARG A 127 -30.19 -42.26 -4.10
C ARG A 127 -30.37 -43.05 -5.40
N LEU A 128 -29.31 -43.18 -6.19
CA LEU A 128 -29.35 -43.81 -7.51
C LEU A 128 -29.69 -45.30 -7.43
N SER A 129 -29.26 -46.02 -6.40
CA SER A 129 -29.57 -47.45 -6.26
C SER A 129 -31.06 -47.76 -6.22
N SER A 130 -31.87 -46.88 -5.63
CA SER A 130 -33.33 -47.05 -5.60
C SER A 130 -33.96 -46.89 -6.98
N GLU A 131 -33.50 -45.90 -7.74
CA GLU A 131 -34.03 -45.54 -9.06
C GLU A 131 -33.53 -46.49 -10.17
N LEU A 132 -32.25 -46.87 -10.09
CA LEU A 132 -31.61 -47.84 -10.98
C LEU A 132 -32.16 -49.26 -10.80
N SER A 133 -32.79 -49.58 -9.66
CA SER A 133 -33.36 -50.92 -9.42
C SER A 133 -34.51 -51.27 -10.38
N TYR A 134 -35.16 -50.25 -10.95
CA TYR A 134 -36.27 -50.40 -11.89
C TYR A 134 -35.84 -50.30 -13.36
N LEU A 135 -34.58 -49.94 -13.64
CA LEU A 135 -34.06 -49.73 -14.99
C LEU A 135 -33.25 -50.94 -15.47
N THR A 136 -33.47 -51.32 -16.73
CA THR A 136 -32.78 -52.46 -17.37
C THR A 136 -32.01 -52.07 -18.63
N ASP A 137 -32.32 -50.91 -19.26
CA ASP A 137 -31.55 -50.41 -20.41
C ASP A 137 -30.26 -49.71 -19.93
N PRO A 138 -29.06 -50.21 -20.32
CA PRO A 138 -27.80 -49.56 -20.01
C PRO A 138 -27.69 -48.11 -20.50
N LYS A 139 -28.43 -47.69 -21.54
CA LYS A 139 -28.43 -46.31 -22.02
C LYS A 139 -29.15 -45.36 -21.05
N GLU A 140 -30.33 -45.75 -20.58
CA GLU A 140 -31.11 -44.99 -19.60
C GLU A 140 -30.36 -44.86 -18.28
N ILE A 141 -29.74 -45.96 -17.83
CA ILE A 141 -28.88 -45.98 -16.63
C ILE A 141 -27.74 -44.95 -16.74
N ARG A 142 -27.02 -44.94 -17.87
CA ARG A 142 -25.91 -43.99 -18.08
C ARG A 142 -26.38 -42.54 -18.14
N LEU A 143 -27.54 -42.28 -18.75
CA LEU A 143 -28.10 -40.93 -18.83
C LEU A 143 -28.44 -40.42 -17.43
N LEU A 144 -29.19 -41.21 -16.64
CA LEU A 144 -29.59 -40.87 -15.27
C LEU A 144 -28.37 -40.63 -14.36
N MET A 145 -27.36 -41.51 -14.41
CA MET A 145 -26.14 -41.33 -13.63
C MET A 145 -25.40 -40.05 -14.01
N SER A 146 -25.33 -39.75 -15.31
CA SER A 146 -24.62 -38.57 -15.80
C SER A 146 -25.36 -37.28 -15.40
N GLU A 147 -26.68 -37.26 -15.52
CA GLU A 147 -27.53 -36.13 -15.10
C GLU A 147 -27.39 -35.86 -13.60
N GLU A 148 -27.43 -36.89 -12.76
CA GLU A 148 -27.33 -36.74 -11.32
C GLU A 148 -25.92 -36.26 -10.89
N ILE A 149 -24.86 -36.76 -11.55
CA ILE A 149 -23.49 -36.28 -11.30
C ILE A 149 -23.36 -34.81 -11.72
N THR A 150 -23.88 -34.43 -12.90
CA THR A 150 -23.85 -33.04 -13.35
C THR A 150 -24.65 -32.12 -12.43
N SER A 151 -25.82 -32.57 -11.94
CA SER A 151 -26.62 -31.84 -10.95
C SER A 151 -25.85 -31.65 -9.64
N ALA A 152 -25.19 -32.69 -9.13
CA ALA A 152 -24.37 -32.59 -7.92
C ALA A 152 -23.20 -31.61 -8.07
N LEU A 153 -22.58 -31.56 -9.26
CA LEU A 153 -21.49 -30.63 -9.57
C LEU A 153 -21.97 -29.18 -9.71
N LEU A 154 -23.12 -28.94 -10.36
CA LEU A 154 -23.71 -27.60 -10.49
C LEU A 154 -24.11 -27.03 -9.13
N ASN A 155 -24.72 -27.86 -8.28
CA ASN A 155 -25.07 -27.42 -6.93
C ASN A 155 -23.83 -27.14 -6.05
N LEU A 156 -22.66 -27.71 -6.38
CA LEU A 156 -21.40 -27.38 -5.71
C LEU A 156 -20.81 -26.06 -6.22
N SER A 157 -20.94 -25.77 -7.52
CA SER A 157 -20.46 -24.50 -8.08
C SER A 157 -21.22 -23.29 -7.57
N ASP A 158 -22.46 -23.48 -7.17
CA ASP A 158 -23.29 -22.42 -6.56
C ASP A 158 -23.04 -22.25 -5.05
N TYR A 159 -22.19 -23.09 -4.44
CA TYR A 159 -21.81 -22.95 -3.04
C TYR A 159 -20.73 -21.87 -2.91
N ASP A 160 -21.06 -20.79 -2.21
CA ASP A 160 -20.13 -19.73 -1.86
C ASP A 160 -19.68 -19.91 -0.40
N PRO A 161 -18.50 -20.53 -0.15
CA PRO A 161 -18.03 -20.80 1.19
C PRO A 161 -17.54 -19.53 1.92
N LEU A 162 -17.35 -18.41 1.21
CA LEU A 162 -16.78 -17.17 1.75
C LEU A 162 -17.84 -16.13 2.11
N ASN A 163 -19.07 -16.31 1.64
CA ASN A 163 -20.18 -15.38 1.81
C ASN A 163 -21.10 -15.77 2.98
N GLY A 164 -20.76 -16.84 3.70
CA GLY A 164 -21.35 -17.24 4.97
C GLY A 164 -20.80 -16.46 6.17
N GLY A 165 -20.66 -15.14 6.04
CA GLY A 165 -20.27 -14.26 7.13
C GLY A 165 -21.40 -14.12 8.15
N ASP A 166 -21.43 -14.99 9.17
CA ASP A 166 -21.86 -14.71 10.56
C ASP A 166 -21.97 -16.01 11.37
N ARG A 167 -20.88 -16.76 11.50
CA ARG A 167 -20.84 -17.87 12.47
C ARG A 167 -19.64 -17.76 13.39
N ASN A 168 -19.88 -16.98 14.44
CA ASN A 168 -19.34 -17.12 15.80
C ASN A 168 -18.01 -16.41 16.09
N ASP A 169 -18.11 -15.12 16.42
CA ASP A 169 -17.21 -14.46 17.38
C ASP A 169 -17.90 -14.30 18.76
N GLU A 170 -18.74 -15.27 19.14
CA GLU A 170 -19.23 -15.43 20.51
C GLU A 170 -18.46 -16.57 21.19
N GLY A 171 -17.20 -16.30 21.56
CA GLY A 171 -16.35 -17.33 22.18
C GLY A 171 -15.24 -16.81 23.09
N ALA A 172 -15.22 -15.51 23.43
CA ALA A 172 -14.15 -14.93 24.24
C ALA A 172 -14.65 -13.96 25.31
N GLU A 173 -15.65 -14.35 26.09
CA GLU A 173 -15.89 -13.74 27.40
C GLU A 173 -16.62 -14.73 28.30
N GLU A 174 -15.87 -15.56 29.03
CA GLU A 174 -16.17 -15.97 30.42
C GLU A 174 -15.08 -16.94 30.91
N ALA A 175 -14.03 -16.38 31.48
CA ALA A 175 -13.12 -17.08 32.38
C ALA A 175 -12.50 -16.09 33.38
N ASP A 176 -13.33 -15.48 34.22
CA ASP A 176 -12.91 -15.06 35.56
C ASP A 176 -14.12 -15.01 36.52
N SER A 177 -14.32 -16.10 37.27
CA SER A 177 -14.98 -16.14 38.59
C SER A 177 -14.67 -17.47 39.28
#